data_AF-A0A0B6ZIX0-F1
#
_entry.id   AF-A0A0B6ZIX0-F1
#
_cell.length_a   1.000
_cell.length_b   1.000
_cell.length_c   1.000
_cell.angle_alpha   90.00
_cell.angle_beta   90.00
_cell.angle_gamma   90.00
#
_symmetry.space_group_name_H-M   'P 1'
#
loop_
_entity.id
_entity.type
_entity.pdbx_description
1 polymer ?
#
loop_
_entity_poly.entity_id
_entity_poly.type
_entity_poly.pdbx_seq_one_letter_code
_entity_poly.pdbx_strand_id
1 'polypeptide(L)'
;LLFVLIGAVYMRGGWQVWISTFQVTDVDHHCSASPGLNLSQSVPGNCQNGTCVWSECKQYVDASKNVTEDCNNGWTYLPDSSYTSIVSEFDLVCSNAYLKELTSTIYMVGSACGVLFLSPLSDRLGAKSVMLGC
;
A
#
# COMPACT_ATOMS: atom_id res chain seq x y z
N LEU A 1 -10.32 -32.73 18.29
CA LEU A 1 -10.78 -32.76 16.87
C LEU A 1 -11.68 -31.58 16.54
N LEU A 2 -12.82 -31.38 17.21
CA LEU A 2 -13.71 -30.22 16.96
C LEU A 2 -13.01 -28.85 17.12
N PHE A 3 -12.25 -28.65 18.20
CA PHE A 3 -11.47 -27.42 18.43
C PHE A 3 -10.34 -27.19 17.40
N VAL A 4 -9.79 -28.27 16.82
CA VAL A 4 -8.74 -28.18 15.78
C VAL A 4 -9.37 -27.79 14.44
N LEU A 5 -10.57 -28.30 14.13
CA LEU A 5 -11.32 -27.90 12.94
C LEU A 5 -11.81 -26.45 13.02
N ILE A 6 -12.25 -26.01 14.21
CA ILE A 6 -12.60 -24.61 14.45
C ILE A 6 -11.34 -23.73 14.28
N GLY A 7 -10.20 -24.12 14.88
CA GLY A 7 -8.93 -23.43 14.70
C GLY A 7 -8.47 -23.34 13.23
N ALA A 8 -8.65 -24.39 12.43
CA ALA A 8 -8.31 -24.40 11.00
C ALA A 8 -9.23 -23.49 10.16
N VAL A 9 -10.50 -23.37 10.51
CA VAL A 9 -11.44 -22.42 9.87
C VAL A 9 -11.05 -20.97 10.18
N TYR A 10 -10.68 -20.66 11.42
CA TYR A 10 -10.19 -19.33 11.80
C TYR A 10 -8.82 -19.00 11.18
N MET A 11 -7.93 -19.99 11.01
CA MET A 11 -6.64 -19.81 10.34
C MET A 11 -6.79 -19.40 8.87
N ARG A 12 -7.79 -19.95 8.16
CA ARG A 12 -8.04 -19.58 6.76
C ARG A 12 -8.46 -18.11 6.63
N GLY A 13 -9.24 -17.59 7.58
CA GLY A 13 -9.59 -16.18 7.66
C GLY A 13 -8.38 -15.29 7.95
N GLY A 14 -7.56 -15.65 8.95
CA GLY A 14 -6.37 -14.88 9.33
C GLY A 14 -5.28 -14.81 8.25
N TRP A 15 -5.06 -15.90 7.50
CA TRP A 15 -4.04 -15.95 6.46
C TRP A 15 -4.31 -14.97 5.30
N GLN A 16 -5.58 -14.71 4.95
CA GLN A 16 -5.95 -13.73 3.93
C GLN A 16 -5.66 -12.29 4.37
N VAL A 17 -5.85 -11.97 5.66
CA VAL A 17 -5.56 -10.64 6.23
C VAL A 17 -4.05 -10.34 6.15
N TRP A 18 -3.22 -11.36 6.39
CA TRP A 18 -1.78 -11.18 6.46
C TRP A 18 -1.17 -10.87 5.09
N ILE A 19 -1.66 -11.49 4.01
CA ILE A 19 -1.11 -11.29 2.65
C ILE A 19 -1.13 -9.81 2.22
N SER A 20 -2.19 -9.04 2.52
CA SER A 20 -2.24 -7.61 2.18
C SER A 20 -1.22 -6.77 2.95
N THR A 21 -0.86 -7.18 4.17
CA THR A 21 0.09 -6.43 5.02
C THR A 21 1.54 -6.70 4.61
N PHE A 22 1.87 -7.89 4.10
CA PHE A 22 3.26 -8.23 3.69
C PHE A 22 3.66 -7.71 2.30
N GLN A 23 2.73 -7.22 1.49
CA GLN A 23 3.03 -6.69 0.14
C GLN A 23 3.27 -5.18 0.10
N VAL A 24 3.09 -4.48 1.23
CA VAL A 24 3.44 -3.06 1.34
C VAL A 24 4.89 -2.97 1.82
N THR A 25 5.84 -3.33 0.97
CA THR A 25 7.21 -2.87 1.16
C THR A 25 7.31 -1.47 0.59
N ASP A 26 7.75 -0.52 1.41
CA ASP A 26 8.09 0.81 0.92
C ASP A 26 9.37 0.67 0.08
N VAL A 27 9.26 1.05 -1.19
CA VAL A 27 10.33 0.97 -2.18
C VAL A 27 11.04 2.31 -2.23
N ASP A 28 12.37 2.31 -2.30
CA ASP A 28 13.13 3.53 -2.55
C ASP A 28 12.69 4.14 -3.89
N HIS A 29 12.08 5.32 -3.82
CA HIS A 29 11.55 6.05 -4.95
C HIS A 29 12.03 7.50 -4.90
N HIS A 30 12.16 8.10 -6.08
CA HIS A 30 12.39 9.52 -6.22
C HIS A 30 11.54 10.08 -7.36
N CYS A 31 11.37 11.39 -7.39
CA CYS A 31 10.58 12.06 -8.41
C CYS A 31 11.29 12.07 -9.76
N SER A 32 10.54 11.86 -10.84
CA SER A 32 11.07 11.97 -12.19
C SER A 32 11.52 13.40 -12.50
N ALA A 33 12.57 13.57 -13.29
CA ALA A 33 13.01 14.89 -13.74
C ALA A 33 11.97 15.53 -14.67
N SER A 34 11.74 16.83 -14.51
CA SER A 34 10.95 17.60 -15.47
C SER A 34 11.60 17.60 -16.86
N PRO A 35 10.79 17.58 -17.94
CA PRO A 35 11.30 17.52 -19.31
C PRO A 35 12.19 18.74 -19.61
N GLY A 36 13.48 18.49 -19.86
CA GLY A 36 14.47 19.52 -20.22
C GLY A 36 15.44 19.95 -19.12
N LEU A 37 15.31 19.44 -17.88
CA LEU A 37 16.25 19.70 -16.78
C LEU A 37 16.94 18.41 -16.29
N ASN A 38 18.08 18.56 -15.62
CA ASN A 38 18.77 17.46 -14.93
C ASN A 38 18.11 17.16 -13.57
N LEU A 39 18.19 15.90 -13.12
CA LEU A 39 17.62 15.41 -11.85
C LEU A 39 18.04 16.26 -10.63
N SER A 40 19.29 16.73 -10.62
CA SER A 40 19.87 17.54 -9.55
C SER A 40 19.32 18.96 -9.44
N GLN A 41 18.65 19.45 -10.47
CA GLN A 41 18.00 20.77 -10.49
C GLN A 41 16.52 20.66 -10.20
N SER A 42 15.90 19.52 -10.53
CA SER A 42 14.48 19.28 -10.29
C SER A 42 14.21 18.75 -8.90
N VAL A 43 15.07 17.92 -8.31
CA VAL A 43 14.80 17.25 -7.02
C VAL A 43 15.78 17.72 -5.95
N PRO A 44 15.33 18.12 -4.75
CA PRO A 44 16.23 18.38 -3.62
C PRO A 44 16.90 17.08 -3.18
N GLY A 45 18.23 17.09 -3.13
CA GLY A 45 19.02 15.96 -2.65
C GLY A 45 20.24 16.42 -1.89
N ASN A 46 20.61 15.67 -0.85
CA ASN A 46 21.85 15.87 -0.12
C ASN A 46 22.91 14.93 -0.68
N CYS A 47 23.91 15.49 -1.37
CA CYS A 47 25.02 14.72 -1.90
C CYS A 47 26.20 14.78 -0.93
N GLN A 48 26.50 13.67 -0.25
CA GLN A 48 27.71 13.53 0.56
C GLN A 48 28.63 12.48 -0.06
N ASN A 49 29.90 12.85 -0.23
CA ASN A 49 30.98 11.94 -0.66
C ASN A 49 30.69 11.12 -1.94
N GLY A 50 29.96 11.70 -2.90
CA GLY A 50 29.59 11.05 -4.17
C GLY A 50 28.25 10.30 -4.17
N THR A 51 27.61 10.13 -3.01
CA THR A 51 26.29 9.50 -2.90
C THR A 51 25.23 10.58 -2.68
N CYS A 52 24.31 10.72 -3.64
CA CYS A 52 23.20 11.66 -3.57
C CYS A 52 21.96 10.96 -3.02
N VAL A 53 21.51 11.41 -1.85
CA VAL A 53 20.22 11.00 -1.26
C VAL A 53 19.17 12.01 -1.69
N TRP A 54 18.29 11.61 -2.60
CA TRP A 54 17.20 12.44 -3.11
C TRP A 54 16.00 12.41 -2.17
N SER A 55 15.21 13.48 -2.16
CA SER A 55 13.93 13.49 -1.47
C SER A 55 12.92 12.62 -2.20
N GLU A 56 12.20 11.80 -1.45
CA GLU A 56 11.23 10.85 -1.98
C GLU A 56 10.01 11.53 -2.60
N CYS A 57 9.53 12.64 -2.01
CA CYS A 57 8.21 13.24 -2.32
C CYS A 57 8.22 14.68 -2.81
N LYS A 58 9.37 15.35 -2.83
CA LYS A 58 9.45 16.79 -3.12
C LYS A 58 10.22 17.07 -4.40
N GLN A 59 9.74 18.06 -5.15
CA GLN A 59 10.37 18.58 -6.35
C GLN A 59 10.45 20.11 -6.28
N TYR A 60 11.38 20.73 -6.99
CA TYR A 60 11.44 22.18 -7.16
C TYR A 60 10.51 22.65 -8.27
N VAL A 61 9.66 23.64 -7.97
CA VAL A 61 8.89 24.42 -8.97
C VAL A 61 9.85 25.34 -9.74
N ASP A 62 10.69 26.03 -8.96
CA ASP A 62 11.67 27.02 -9.38
C ASP A 62 12.94 26.78 -8.56
N ALA A 63 13.95 26.15 -9.17
CA ALA A 63 15.23 25.90 -8.50
C ALA A 63 15.89 27.19 -7.97
N SER A 64 15.64 28.33 -8.63
CA SER A 64 16.19 29.64 -8.25
C SER A 64 15.55 30.24 -7.00
N LYS A 65 14.32 29.86 -6.65
CA LYS A 65 13.58 30.42 -5.49
C LYS A 65 13.52 29.45 -4.31
N ASN A 66 14.11 28.25 -4.42
CA ASN A 66 13.99 27.16 -3.45
C ASN A 66 12.53 26.83 -3.10
N VAL A 67 11.60 27.03 -4.03
CA VAL A 67 10.18 26.69 -3.82
C VAL A 67 10.00 25.22 -4.19
N THR A 68 9.49 24.45 -3.24
CA THR A 68 9.24 23.01 -3.42
C THR A 68 7.74 22.74 -3.51
N GLU A 69 7.38 21.76 -4.33
CA GLU A 69 6.03 21.22 -4.50
C GLU A 69 6.05 19.69 -4.44
N ASP A 70 4.87 19.09 -4.32
CA ASP A 70 4.70 17.65 -4.44
C ASP A 70 4.91 17.21 -5.89
N CYS A 71 5.49 16.02 -6.07
CA CYS A 71 5.88 15.56 -7.40
C CYS A 71 4.66 15.22 -8.27
N ASN A 72 4.52 15.94 -9.39
CA ASN A 72 3.43 15.76 -10.35
C ASN A 72 3.89 15.09 -11.66
N ASN A 73 5.20 14.93 -11.86
CA ASN A 73 5.81 14.43 -13.10
C ASN A 73 6.06 12.91 -13.12
N GLY A 74 5.51 12.18 -12.15
CA GLY A 74 5.67 10.73 -11.99
C GLY A 74 6.88 10.34 -11.13
N TRP A 75 7.01 9.03 -10.92
CA TRP A 75 7.97 8.44 -9.98
C TRP A 75 8.96 7.51 -10.68
N THR A 76 10.20 7.52 -10.20
CA THR A 76 11.24 6.59 -10.63
C THR A 76 11.64 5.72 -9.44
N TYR A 77 11.51 4.41 -9.62
CA TYR A 77 11.85 3.40 -8.61
C TYR A 77 13.27 2.88 -8.85
N LEU A 78 14.05 2.66 -7.79
CA LEU A 78 15.44 2.17 -7.92
C LEU A 78 15.49 0.68 -8.31
N PRO A 79 16.47 0.25 -9.15
CA PRO A 79 16.52 -1.10 -9.74
C PRO A 79 16.70 -2.25 -8.74
N ASP A 80 17.11 -1.97 -7.50
CA ASP A 80 17.15 -2.98 -6.43
C ASP A 80 15.74 -3.48 -6.05
N SER A 81 14.67 -2.82 -6.53
CA SER A 81 13.28 -3.23 -6.42
C SER A 81 12.88 -4.27 -7.49
N SER A 82 13.60 -5.40 -7.58
CA SER A 82 13.38 -6.45 -8.59
C SER A 82 11.99 -7.13 -8.59
N TYR A 83 11.05 -6.66 -7.78
CA TYR A 83 9.65 -7.08 -7.76
C TYR A 83 8.73 -5.86 -7.92
N THR A 84 7.84 -5.90 -8.91
CA THR A 84 6.73 -4.94 -9.04
C THR A 84 5.79 -5.14 -7.86
N SER A 85 5.88 -4.28 -6.86
CA SER A 85 4.95 -4.29 -5.73
C SER A 85 3.67 -3.55 -6.13
N ILE A 86 2.55 -3.86 -5.46
CA ILE A 86 1.28 -3.15 -5.65
C ILE A 86 1.47 -1.62 -5.48
N VAL A 87 2.45 -1.22 -4.66
CA VAL A 87 2.78 0.19 -4.43
C VAL A 87 3.34 0.88 -5.67
N SER A 88 4.21 0.21 -6.43
CA SER A 88 4.81 0.77 -7.65
C SER A 88 3.94 0.61 -8.90
N GLU A 89 3.01 -0.34 -8.92
CA GLU A 89 2.07 -0.51 -10.04
C GLU A 89 1.00 0.60 -10.07
N PHE A 90 0.60 1.09 -8.91
CA PHE A 90 -0.49 2.05 -8.74
C PHE A 90 -0.04 3.40 -8.16
N ASP A 91 1.28 3.65 -8.06
CA ASP A 91 1.86 4.89 -7.54
C ASP A 91 1.27 5.34 -6.18
N LEU A 92 1.14 4.42 -5.22
CA LEU A 92 0.60 4.70 -3.87
C LEU A 92 1.62 5.38 -2.94
N VAL A 93 2.44 6.28 -3.47
CA VAL A 93 3.49 7.00 -2.73
C VAL A 93 3.06 8.42 -2.39
N CYS A 94 3.67 9.00 -1.36
CA CYS A 94 3.49 10.40 -0.95
C CYS A 94 2.01 10.80 -0.76
N SER A 95 1.45 11.61 -1.66
CA SER A 95 0.05 12.07 -1.60
C SER A 95 -0.94 10.91 -1.58
N ASN A 96 -0.61 9.78 -2.20
CA ASN A 96 -1.45 8.59 -2.29
C ASN A 96 -1.18 7.55 -1.20
N ALA A 97 -0.29 7.83 -0.24
CA ALA A 97 0.04 6.88 0.83
C ALA A 97 -1.18 6.50 1.69
N TYR A 98 -2.16 7.40 1.82
CA TYR A 98 -3.40 7.14 2.58
C TYR A 98 -4.23 5.99 1.99
N LEU A 99 -4.13 5.72 0.69
CA LEU A 99 -4.86 4.63 0.02
C LEU A 99 -4.45 3.26 0.58
N LYS A 100 -3.20 3.12 1.04
CA LYS A 100 -2.72 1.92 1.73
C LYS A 100 -3.51 1.69 3.03
N GLU A 101 -3.68 2.74 3.83
CA GLU A 101 -4.44 2.69 5.09
C GLU A 101 -5.93 2.45 4.82
N LEU A 102 -6.50 3.10 3.80
CA LEU A 102 -7.89 2.91 3.42
C LEU A 102 -8.21 1.45 3.10
N THR A 103 -7.34 0.76 2.37
CA THR A 103 -7.52 -0.66 2.04
C THR A 103 -7.63 -1.51 3.31
N SER A 104 -6.80 -1.25 4.31
CA SER A 104 -6.86 -1.93 5.62
C SER A 104 -8.17 -1.64 6.36
N THR A 105 -8.61 -0.38 6.38
CA THR A 105 -9.86 0.00 7.06
C THR A 105 -11.08 -0.64 6.38
N ILE A 106 -11.15 -0.62 5.05
CA ILE A 106 -12.24 -1.22 4.28
C ILE A 106 -12.29 -2.74 4.54
N TYR A 107 -11.13 -3.39 4.60
CA TYR A 107 -11.05 -4.81 4.93
C TYR A 107 -11.63 -5.12 6.32
N MET A 108 -11.21 -4.35 7.34
CA MET A 108 -11.70 -4.54 8.71
C MET A 108 -13.20 -4.27 8.83
N VAL A 109 -13.69 -3.21 8.19
CA VAL A 109 -15.11 -2.86 8.18
C VAL A 109 -15.92 -3.92 7.44
N GLY A 110 -15.46 -4.38 6.28
CA GLY A 110 -16.11 -5.45 5.51
C GLY A 110 -16.20 -6.76 6.31
N SER A 111 -15.13 -7.11 7.02
CA SER A 111 -15.12 -8.27 7.92
C SER A 111 -16.11 -8.12 9.08
N ALA A 112 -16.13 -6.96 9.74
CA ALA A 112 -17.07 -6.67 10.82
C ALA A 112 -18.53 -6.75 10.36
N CYS A 113 -18.85 -6.14 9.21
CA CYS A 113 -20.17 -6.25 8.60
C CYS A 113 -20.52 -7.70 8.27
N GLY A 114 -19.60 -8.47 7.68
CA GLY A 114 -19.82 -9.88 7.35
C GLY A 114 -20.22 -10.71 8.56
N VAL A 115 -19.55 -10.55 9.71
CA VAL A 115 -19.91 -11.21 10.97
C VAL A 115 -21.28 -10.73 11.44
N LEU A 116 -21.53 -9.42 11.49
CA LEU A 116 -22.80 -8.87 11.97
C LEU A 116 -24.01 -9.34 11.17
N PHE A 117 -23.87 -9.56 9.86
CA PHE A 117 -24.94 -10.06 9.02
C PHE A 117 -25.05 -11.59 9.06
N LEU A 118 -23.94 -12.32 8.90
CA LEU A 118 -23.97 -13.79 8.82
C LEU A 118 -24.25 -14.46 10.17
N SER A 119 -23.85 -13.85 11.29
CA SER A 119 -24.11 -14.37 12.64
C SER A 119 -25.61 -14.59 12.93
N PRO A 120 -26.50 -13.58 12.82
CA PRO A 120 -27.93 -13.78 13.08
C PRO A 120 -28.64 -14.58 11.97
N LEU A 121 -28.13 -14.55 10.73
CA LEU A 121 -28.67 -15.37 9.64
C LEU A 121 -28.40 -16.87 9.86
N SER A 122 -27.27 -17.23 10.48
CA SER A 122 -26.95 -18.61 10.88
C SER A 122 -27.99 -19.20 11.84
N ASP A 123 -28.47 -18.41 12.80
CA ASP A 123 -29.47 -18.84 13.76
C ASP A 123 -30.86 -19.04 13.14
N ARG A 124 -31.13 -18.38 12.01
CA ARG A 124 -32.44 -18.40 11.33
C ARG A 124 -32.53 -19.46 10.23
N LEU A 125 -31.43 -19.77 9.52
CA LEU A 125 -31.45 -20.62 8.32
C LEU A 125 -31.16 -22.10 8.56
N GLY A 126 -30.85 -22.50 9.80
CA GLY A 126 -30.48 -23.87 10.15
C GLY A 126 -29.06 -24.22 9.68
N ALA A 127 -28.27 -24.81 10.57
CA ALA A 127 -26.82 -25.02 10.42
C ALA A 127 -26.34 -25.76 9.14
N LYS A 128 -27.24 -26.34 8.35
CA LYS A 128 -26.91 -27.05 7.09
C LYS A 128 -26.84 -26.14 5.86
N SER A 129 -27.63 -25.06 5.78
CA SER A 129 -27.65 -24.20 4.58
C SER A 129 -26.55 -23.15 4.58
N VAL A 130 -26.17 -22.65 5.77
CA VAL A 130 -25.12 -21.62 5.89
C VAL A 130 -23.72 -22.18 5.63
N MET A 131 -23.48 -23.45 5.92
CA MET A 131 -22.18 -24.10 5.68
C MET A 131 -21.95 -24.47 4.19
N LEU A 132 -23.00 -24.45 3.36
CA LEU A 132 -22.93 -24.70 1.91
C LEU A 132 -22.87 -23.40 1.09
N GLY A 133 -23.24 -22.26 1.67
CA GLY A 133 -23.33 -20.96 0.98
C GLY A 133 -22.15 -20.00 1.22
N CYS A 134 -21.27 -20.30 2.18
CA CYS A 134 -19.99 -19.60 2.43
C CYS A 134 -18.83 -20.34 1.76
#